data_AF-A0A934F0X6-F1
#
_entry.id   AF-A0A934F0X6-F1
#
_cell.length_a   1.000
_cell.length_b   1.000
_cell.length_c   1.000
_cell.angle_alpha   90.00
_cell.angle_beta   90.00
_cell.angle_gamma   90.00
#
_symmetry.space_group_name_H-M   'P 1'
#
loop_
_entity.id
_entity.type
_entity.pdbx_description
1 polymer ?
#
loop_
_entity_poly.entity_id
_entity_poly.type
_entity_poly.pdbx_seq_one_letter_code
_entity_poly.pdbx_strand_id
1 'polypeptide(L)'
;MKTTALSLLICLVVVTGAGQAAGPAGRPRLVDLGADKCVPCKLMAPILEELKKECAGRLDVVFIDVWKDREAGKPYGISVIPTQIFYDASGKERFRHEGFFSKTEILRKFKEIGVDLTAGKPAGIVRETPAAADTRPREQVCFLCDGDVDPKAKTVVKGQSEQRLLCSPHCYFIFQSSLVGADAKVEAAKVSVTDWSSGRPVAATAAIYLYGMDARGRPTIRSYADQSAAARDQAASPGALVNWEVLRAKELATRCGFCDRAVYPEDACGVKVGDLHTYGCCTHCALGVAARLQKDIEVEARDGFTGQRIRVKTLNGSVAALEPASAVAWFGQKKGPDGAWVSAGCFKQGFFTSEGTLQKWLDARPTMTGRQISIDQALADKMKLSPAQIAKACKLGECK
;
A
#
# COMPACT_ATOMS: atom_id res chain seq x y z
N MET A 1 -47.12 -38.26 70.70
CA MET A 1 -45.79 -38.34 70.06
C MET A 1 -45.67 -37.18 69.08
N LYS A 2 -44.82 -36.20 69.37
CA LYS A 2 -44.46 -35.10 68.47
C LYS A 2 -43.26 -35.56 67.66
N THR A 3 -43.36 -35.62 66.34
CA THR A 3 -42.23 -35.85 65.43
C THR A 3 -42.04 -34.60 64.59
N THR A 4 -40.87 -34.00 64.80
CA THR A 4 -40.34 -32.79 64.19
C THR A 4 -39.86 -33.11 62.77
N ALA A 5 -40.31 -32.35 61.77
CA ALA A 5 -39.69 -32.33 60.44
C ALA A 5 -38.99 -30.98 60.26
N LEU A 6 -37.65 -31.03 60.19
CA LEU A 6 -36.75 -29.91 60.01
C LEU A 6 -36.61 -29.63 58.51
N SER A 7 -37.25 -28.57 58.01
CA SER A 7 -37.07 -28.11 56.63
C SER A 7 -35.78 -27.31 56.50
N LEU A 8 -34.85 -27.85 55.72
CA LEU A 8 -33.57 -27.26 55.36
C LEU A 8 -33.80 -26.11 54.37
N LEU A 9 -33.58 -24.86 54.81
CA LEU A 9 -33.60 -23.69 53.94
C LEU A 9 -32.22 -23.56 53.27
N ILE A 10 -32.11 -23.97 52.00
CA ILE A 10 -30.92 -23.72 51.18
C ILE A 10 -30.95 -22.25 50.76
N CYS A 11 -30.09 -21.45 51.39
CA CYS A 11 -29.86 -20.05 51.02
C CYS A 11 -29.01 -20.03 49.74
N LEU A 12 -29.65 -19.78 48.60
CA LEU A 12 -28.98 -19.59 47.31
C LEU A 12 -28.25 -18.24 47.34
N VAL A 13 -26.95 -18.26 47.66
CA VAL A 13 -26.10 -17.08 47.51
C VAL A 13 -25.88 -16.84 46.01
N VAL A 14 -26.66 -15.94 45.44
CA VAL A 14 -26.39 -15.38 44.11
C VAL A 14 -25.15 -14.50 44.26
N VAL A 15 -24.00 -15.03 43.84
CA VAL A 15 -22.78 -14.23 43.65
C VAL A 15 -23.02 -13.35 42.43
N THR A 16 -23.51 -12.12 42.66
CA THR A 16 -23.54 -11.08 41.64
C THR A 16 -22.10 -10.70 41.31
N GLY A 17 -21.76 -10.81 40.02
CA GLY A 17 -20.43 -10.51 39.49
C GLY A 17 -19.89 -9.15 39.93
N ALA A 18 -18.57 -9.08 40.06
CA ALA A 18 -17.81 -7.89 40.42
C ALA A 18 -18.28 -6.64 39.66
N GLY A 19 -18.51 -5.56 40.40
CA GLY A 19 -18.97 -4.27 39.88
C GLY A 19 -18.04 -3.71 38.83
N GLN A 20 -18.52 -3.66 37.59
CA GLN A 20 -17.87 -2.94 36.50
C GLN A 20 -18.02 -1.43 36.76
N ALA A 21 -16.91 -0.70 36.65
CA ALA A 21 -16.90 0.76 36.76
C ALA A 21 -17.78 1.37 35.64
N ALA A 22 -19.03 1.72 35.99
CA ALA A 22 -19.96 2.38 35.10
C ALA A 22 -19.42 3.79 34.75
N GLY A 23 -19.17 4.03 33.47
CA GLY A 23 -18.88 5.37 32.96
C GLY A 23 -20.14 6.22 32.88
N PRO A 24 -20.02 7.51 32.53
CA PRO A 24 -21.18 8.36 32.28
C PRO A 24 -22.08 7.70 31.22
N ALA A 25 -23.34 7.47 31.57
CA ALA A 25 -24.32 6.84 30.69
C ALA A 25 -24.57 7.71 29.45
N GLY A 26 -24.71 7.08 28.27
CA GLY A 26 -25.16 7.75 27.05
C GLY A 26 -24.17 7.75 25.87
N ARG A 27 -22.93 7.27 26.04
CA ARG A 27 -21.96 7.11 24.94
C ARG A 27 -21.22 5.77 25.02
N PRO A 28 -20.90 5.13 23.89
CA PRO A 28 -20.01 3.98 23.88
C PRO A 28 -18.63 4.39 24.40
N ARG A 29 -17.91 3.44 25.00
CA ARG A 29 -16.60 3.70 25.61
C ARG A 29 -15.59 2.62 25.24
N LEU A 30 -14.37 3.03 24.92
CA LEU A 30 -13.19 2.19 24.80
C LEU A 30 -12.30 2.44 26.03
N VAL A 31 -12.04 1.42 26.82
CA VAL A 31 -11.05 1.48 27.91
C VAL A 31 -9.83 0.67 27.51
N ASP A 32 -8.68 1.30 27.38
CA ASP A 32 -7.39 0.64 27.20
C ASP A 32 -6.63 0.64 28.54
N LEU A 33 -6.36 -0.56 29.04
CA LEU A 33 -5.54 -0.77 30.23
C LEU A 33 -4.14 -1.14 29.77
N GLY A 34 -3.17 -0.25 30.01
CA GLY A 34 -1.81 -0.38 29.53
C GLY A 34 -0.79 0.22 30.49
N ALA A 35 0.40 0.54 29.98
CA ALA A 35 1.42 1.27 30.73
C ALA A 35 2.38 1.99 29.77
N ASP A 36 2.81 3.21 30.11
CA ASP A 36 3.65 4.04 29.23
C ASP A 36 5.01 3.42 28.88
N LYS A 37 5.49 2.50 29.72
CA LYS A 37 6.79 1.82 29.54
C LYS A 37 6.66 0.44 28.88
N CYS A 38 5.44 -0.05 28.66
CA CYS A 38 5.20 -1.32 28.01
C CYS A 38 5.27 -1.15 26.48
N VAL A 39 6.12 -1.93 25.81
CA VAL A 39 6.38 -1.82 24.36
C VAL A 39 5.11 -1.91 23.51
N PRO A 40 4.25 -2.95 23.64
CA PRO A 40 3.00 -3.00 22.87
C PRO A 40 2.01 -1.88 23.24
N CYS A 41 2.03 -1.37 24.47
CA CYS A 41 1.17 -0.23 24.87
C CYS A 41 1.59 1.07 24.16
N LYS A 42 2.90 1.28 23.94
CA LYS A 42 3.40 2.44 23.19
C LYS A 42 2.88 2.49 21.74
N LEU A 43 2.59 1.33 21.14
CA LEU A 43 1.98 1.25 19.81
C LEU A 43 0.49 1.58 19.83
N MET A 44 -0.20 1.35 20.95
CA MET A 44 -1.60 1.74 21.13
C MET A 44 -1.78 3.24 21.34
N ALA A 45 -0.85 3.90 22.03
CA ALA A 45 -0.95 5.32 22.37
C ALA A 45 -1.33 6.24 21.18
N PRO A 46 -0.63 6.23 20.02
CA PRO A 46 -1.03 7.07 18.89
C PRO A 46 -2.43 6.72 18.33
N ILE A 47 -2.81 5.44 18.35
CA ILE A 47 -4.14 4.98 17.92
C ILE A 47 -5.23 5.54 18.84
N LEU A 48 -5.01 5.51 20.15
CA LEU A 48 -5.95 6.03 21.14
C LEU A 48 -6.12 7.55 20.99
N GLU A 49 -5.04 8.29 20.76
CA GLU A 49 -5.09 9.74 20.52
C GLU A 49 -5.82 10.09 19.22
N GLU A 50 -5.60 9.32 18.15
CA GLU A 50 -6.35 9.47 16.90
C GLU A 50 -7.85 9.20 17.11
N LEU A 51 -8.21 8.15 17.84
CA LEU A 51 -9.61 7.83 18.15
C LEU A 51 -10.26 8.93 19.00
N LYS A 52 -9.57 9.46 20.02
CA LYS A 52 -10.05 10.61 20.81
C LYS A 52 -10.38 11.80 19.91
N LYS A 53 -9.53 12.08 18.93
CA LYS A 53 -9.70 13.21 18.01
C LYS A 53 -10.79 12.97 16.97
N GLU A 54 -10.74 11.84 16.25
CA GLU A 54 -11.66 11.53 15.15
C GLU A 54 -13.07 11.15 15.62
N CYS A 55 -13.18 10.57 16.82
CA CYS A 55 -14.46 10.13 17.40
C CYS A 55 -14.93 11.03 18.55
N ALA A 56 -14.35 12.23 18.69
CA ALA A 56 -14.75 13.21 19.69
C ALA A 56 -16.29 13.41 19.71
N GLY A 57 -16.89 13.29 20.89
CA GLY A 57 -18.34 13.40 21.09
C GLY A 57 -19.17 12.18 20.67
N ARG A 58 -18.56 11.16 20.06
CA ARG A 58 -19.20 9.90 19.62
C ARG A 58 -18.69 8.66 20.36
N LEU A 59 -17.44 8.68 20.81
CA LEU A 59 -16.79 7.61 21.57
C LEU A 59 -15.98 8.21 22.73
N ASP A 60 -16.15 7.67 23.93
CA ASP A 60 -15.26 7.98 25.05
C ASP A 60 -14.06 7.03 25.03
N VAL A 61 -12.85 7.57 24.93
CA VAL A 61 -11.61 6.77 24.92
C VAL A 61 -10.83 7.05 26.20
N VAL A 62 -10.69 6.03 27.03
CA VAL A 62 -10.04 6.09 28.34
C VAL A 62 -8.79 5.23 28.31
N PHE A 63 -7.67 5.79 28.75
CA PHE A 63 -6.43 5.04 28.96
C PHE A 63 -6.12 4.99 30.46
N ILE A 64 -5.82 3.81 30.98
CA ILE A 64 -5.45 3.57 32.37
C ILE A 64 -4.04 2.99 32.39
N ASP A 65 -3.07 3.74 32.94
CA ASP A 65 -1.73 3.22 33.21
C ASP A 65 -1.75 2.41 34.51
N VAL A 66 -1.84 1.09 34.40
CA VAL A 66 -1.97 0.19 35.56
C VAL A 66 -0.66 0.01 36.34
N TRP A 67 0.47 0.54 35.83
CA TRP A 67 1.74 0.59 36.57
C TRP A 67 1.86 1.85 37.42
N LYS A 68 1.14 2.93 37.07
CA LYS A 68 1.05 4.15 37.87
C LYS A 68 -0.13 4.13 38.84
N ASP A 69 -1.28 3.64 38.39
CA ASP A 69 -2.50 3.55 39.18
C ASP A 69 -3.08 2.12 39.12
N ARG A 70 -2.55 1.27 40.00
CA ARG A 70 -2.98 -0.12 40.10
C ARG A 70 -4.42 -0.24 40.59
N GLU A 71 -4.89 0.68 41.44
CA GLU A 71 -6.23 0.65 42.00
C GLU A 71 -7.28 0.94 40.92
N ALA A 72 -7.01 1.87 40.00
CA ALA A 72 -7.89 2.14 38.86
C ALA A 72 -8.04 0.94 37.92
N GLY A 73 -7.03 0.07 37.81
CA GLY A 73 -7.07 -1.14 36.98
C GLY A 73 -7.79 -2.34 37.61
N LYS A 74 -7.81 -2.44 38.95
CA LYS A 74 -8.37 -3.61 39.67
C LYS A 74 -9.80 -3.99 39.27
N PRO A 75 -10.76 -3.05 39.11
CA PRO A 75 -12.15 -3.39 38.77
C PRO A 75 -12.30 -4.11 37.42
N TYR A 76 -11.34 -3.98 36.52
CA TYR A 76 -11.39 -4.56 35.18
C TYR A 76 -10.87 -6.01 35.13
N GLY A 77 -10.20 -6.48 36.19
CA GLY A 77 -9.77 -7.88 36.34
C GLY A 77 -8.83 -8.36 35.23
N ILE A 78 -7.93 -7.50 34.74
CA ILE A 78 -7.00 -7.85 33.66
C ILE A 78 -5.78 -8.62 34.16
N SER A 79 -5.29 -9.54 33.34
CA SER A 79 -4.05 -10.31 33.60
C SER A 79 -2.91 -9.92 32.65
N VAL A 80 -3.23 -9.28 31.51
CA VAL A 80 -2.30 -8.94 30.44
C VAL A 80 -2.49 -7.47 30.05
N ILE A 81 -1.41 -6.80 29.65
CA ILE A 81 -1.45 -5.47 29.05
C ILE A 81 -0.78 -5.45 27.66
N PRO A 82 -1.27 -4.64 26.71
CA PRO A 82 -2.48 -3.83 26.82
C PRO A 82 -3.76 -4.70 26.71
N THR A 83 -4.83 -4.30 27.39
CA THR A 83 -6.17 -4.89 27.25
C THR A 83 -7.16 -3.80 26.87
N GLN A 84 -7.88 -3.98 25.75
CA GLN A 84 -8.93 -3.07 25.30
C GLN A 84 -10.31 -3.64 25.62
N ILE A 85 -11.15 -2.85 26.30
CA ILE A 85 -12.50 -3.23 26.68
C ILE A 85 -13.51 -2.28 26.04
N PHE A 86 -14.51 -2.86 25.38
CA PHE A 86 -15.52 -2.17 24.60
C PHE A 86 -16.83 -2.18 25.38
N TYR A 87 -17.34 -0.98 25.66
CA TYR A 87 -18.62 -0.75 26.31
C TYR A 87 -19.59 -0.12 25.32
N ASP A 88 -20.85 -0.57 25.35
CA ASP A 88 -21.93 0.13 24.67
C ASP A 88 -22.41 1.37 25.45
N ALA A 89 -23.35 2.12 24.88
CA ALA A 89 -23.88 3.34 25.50
C ALA A 89 -24.65 3.10 26.81
N SER A 90 -25.04 1.85 27.10
CA SER A 90 -25.65 1.46 28.38
C SER A 90 -24.60 1.19 29.47
N GLY A 91 -23.32 1.20 29.12
CA GLY A 91 -22.22 0.86 30.02
C GLY A 91 -21.98 -0.64 30.16
N LYS A 92 -22.61 -1.49 29.33
CA LYS A 92 -22.39 -2.94 29.33
C LYS A 92 -21.13 -3.29 28.55
N GLU A 93 -20.25 -4.09 29.15
CA GLU A 93 -19.11 -4.68 28.43
C GLU A 93 -19.62 -5.60 27.32
N ARG A 94 -19.17 -5.36 26.08
CA ARG A 94 -19.57 -6.11 24.89
C ARG A 94 -18.46 -6.98 24.33
N PHE A 95 -17.21 -6.57 24.53
CA PHE A 95 -16.05 -7.25 24.00
C PHE A 95 -14.79 -6.84 24.77
N ARG A 96 -13.81 -7.75 24.84
CA ARG A 96 -12.46 -7.47 25.31
C ARG A 96 -11.43 -8.10 24.40
N HIS A 97 -10.26 -7.46 24.29
CA HIS A 97 -9.13 -7.89 23.48
C HIS A 97 -7.83 -7.73 24.28
N GLU A 98 -6.92 -8.69 24.15
CA GLU A 98 -5.58 -8.64 24.76
C GLU A 98 -4.52 -8.50 23.67
N GLY A 99 -3.58 -7.57 23.86
CA GLY A 99 -2.50 -7.28 22.92
C GLY A 99 -2.77 -6.08 22.03
N PHE A 100 -1.98 -5.94 20.96
CA PHE A 100 -2.11 -4.83 20.01
C PHE A 100 -3.41 -4.93 19.22
N PHE A 101 -4.14 -3.81 19.11
CA PHE A 101 -5.39 -3.75 18.34
C PHE A 101 -5.41 -2.51 17.47
N SER A 102 -5.42 -2.69 16.14
CA SER A 102 -5.32 -1.54 15.24
C SER A 102 -6.56 -0.65 15.27
N LYS A 103 -6.40 0.63 14.88
CA LYS A 103 -7.53 1.57 14.74
C LYS A 103 -8.66 0.98 13.90
N THR A 104 -8.31 0.37 12.77
CA THR A 104 -9.26 -0.24 11.85
C THR A 104 -10.05 -1.37 12.50
N GLU A 105 -9.40 -2.23 13.28
CA GLU A 105 -10.06 -3.34 13.96
C GLU A 105 -10.93 -2.85 15.12
N ILE A 106 -10.50 -1.83 15.86
CA ILE A 106 -11.31 -1.17 16.89
C ILE A 106 -12.61 -0.62 16.29
N LEU A 107 -12.51 0.16 15.20
CA LEU A 107 -13.68 0.73 14.53
C LEU A 107 -14.62 -0.35 13.97
N ARG A 108 -14.05 -1.42 13.38
CA ARG A 108 -14.82 -2.58 12.92
C ARG A 108 -15.54 -3.25 14.08
N LYS A 109 -14.87 -3.45 15.21
CA LYS A 109 -15.45 -4.09 16.39
C LYS A 109 -16.60 -3.29 16.96
N PHE A 110 -16.47 -1.95 17.05
CA PHE A 110 -17.59 -1.08 17.43
C PHE A 110 -18.78 -1.26 16.49
N LYS A 111 -18.54 -1.33 15.17
CA LYS A 111 -19.60 -1.57 14.19
C LYS A 111 -20.30 -2.91 14.40
N GLU A 112 -19.55 -3.98 14.64
CA GLU A 112 -20.09 -5.32 14.92
C GLU A 112 -20.97 -5.36 16.18
N ILE A 113 -20.64 -4.58 17.21
CA ILE A 113 -21.45 -4.48 18.44
C ILE A 113 -22.59 -3.45 18.34
N GLY A 114 -22.85 -2.91 17.16
CA GLY A 114 -23.99 -2.03 16.87
C GLY A 114 -23.70 -0.52 16.97
N VAL A 115 -22.43 -0.11 17.02
CA VAL A 115 -21.99 1.29 17.12
C VAL A 115 -21.22 1.68 15.87
N ASP A 116 -21.86 2.37 14.91
CA ASP A 116 -21.16 2.86 13.72
C ASP A 116 -20.44 4.20 13.98
N LEU A 117 -19.16 4.13 14.34
CA LEU A 117 -18.28 5.29 14.54
C LEU A 117 -17.74 5.87 13.23
N THR A 118 -18.05 5.27 12.09
CA THR A 118 -17.61 5.73 10.75
C THR A 118 -18.65 6.62 10.06
N ALA A 119 -19.89 6.64 10.57
CA ALA A 119 -20.97 7.49 10.07
C ALA A 119 -20.59 8.98 10.14
N GLY A 120 -20.61 9.65 8.98
CA GLY A 120 -20.33 11.09 8.84
C GLY A 120 -18.94 11.46 8.31
N LYS A 121 -18.01 10.51 8.10
CA LYS A 121 -16.77 10.80 7.36
C LYS A 121 -17.12 10.90 5.88
N PRO A 122 -16.77 11.99 5.16
CA PRO A 122 -16.97 12.07 3.72
C PRO A 122 -16.36 10.83 3.06
N ALA A 123 -17.10 10.23 2.12
CA ALA A 123 -16.49 9.25 1.25
C ALA A 123 -15.32 9.96 0.55
N GLY A 124 -14.09 9.51 0.80
CA GLY A 124 -12.90 10.10 0.19
C GLY A 124 -13.02 10.15 -1.33
N ILE A 125 -12.16 10.89 -2.01
CA ILE A 125 -12.29 11.19 -3.44
C ILE A 125 -12.58 9.91 -4.27
N VAL A 126 -13.68 9.92 -5.03
CA VAL A 126 -14.03 8.84 -5.98
C VAL A 126 -14.11 9.43 -7.38
N ARG A 127 -13.48 8.77 -8.35
CA ARG A 127 -13.51 9.14 -9.76
C ARG A 127 -13.72 7.90 -10.62
N GLU A 128 -14.98 7.53 -10.83
CA GLU A 128 -15.35 6.35 -11.62
C GLU A 128 -15.15 6.59 -13.12
N THR A 129 -15.40 7.81 -13.59
CA THR A 129 -15.16 8.26 -14.96
C THR A 129 -14.03 9.28 -15.00
N PRO A 130 -13.21 9.31 -16.07
CA PRO A 130 -12.19 10.33 -16.24
C PRO A 130 -12.80 11.74 -16.22
N ALA A 131 -12.10 12.70 -15.61
CA ALA A 131 -12.49 14.11 -15.66
C ALA A 131 -12.32 14.70 -17.07
N ALA A 132 -11.42 14.14 -17.88
CA ALA A 132 -11.31 14.41 -19.30
C ALA A 132 -10.90 13.13 -20.07
N ALA A 133 -11.32 13.02 -21.32
CA ALA A 133 -10.86 11.98 -22.22
C ALA A 133 -9.36 12.16 -22.52
N ASP A 134 -8.65 11.05 -22.74
CA ASP A 134 -7.28 11.11 -23.24
C ASP A 134 -7.30 11.38 -24.75
N THR A 135 -6.98 12.61 -25.14
CA THR A 135 -6.97 13.05 -26.54
C THR A 135 -5.61 12.88 -27.20
N ARG A 136 -4.60 12.36 -26.48
CA ARG A 136 -3.27 12.16 -27.04
C ARG A 136 -3.31 11.05 -28.10
N PRO A 137 -2.59 11.21 -29.22
CA PRO A 137 -2.45 10.14 -30.21
C PRO A 137 -1.90 8.87 -29.56
N ARG A 138 -2.38 7.70 -29.99
CA ARG A 138 -2.00 6.42 -29.38
C ARG A 138 -0.49 6.20 -29.42
N GLU A 139 0.17 6.76 -30.43
CA GLU A 139 1.61 6.70 -30.64
C GLU A 139 2.45 7.59 -29.71
N GLN A 140 1.81 8.48 -28.97
CA GLN A 140 2.44 9.38 -28.01
C GLN A 140 2.25 8.93 -26.56
N VAL A 141 1.49 7.84 -26.32
CA VAL A 141 1.18 7.35 -24.98
C VAL A 141 1.87 6.02 -24.71
N CYS A 142 2.71 5.99 -23.68
CA CYS A 142 3.40 4.78 -23.25
C CYS A 142 2.38 3.74 -22.77
N PHE A 143 2.38 2.56 -23.38
CA PHE A 143 1.50 1.44 -23.04
C PHE A 143 1.55 1.04 -21.57
N LEU A 144 2.70 1.25 -20.90
CA LEU A 144 2.92 0.75 -19.55
C LEU A 144 2.61 1.78 -18.46
N CYS A 145 3.11 3.02 -18.60
CA CYS A 145 2.97 4.05 -17.58
C CYS A 145 1.97 5.15 -17.96
N ASP A 146 1.45 5.16 -19.19
CA ASP A 146 0.62 6.20 -19.82
C ASP A 146 1.24 7.60 -19.84
N GLY A 147 2.54 7.70 -19.57
CA GLY A 147 3.33 8.91 -19.76
C GLY A 147 3.59 9.18 -21.24
N ASP A 148 3.98 10.41 -21.53
CA ASP A 148 4.29 10.83 -22.90
C ASP A 148 5.53 10.10 -23.42
N VAL A 149 5.50 9.76 -24.70
CA VAL A 149 6.59 9.10 -25.40
C VAL A 149 7.39 10.14 -26.17
N ASP A 150 8.63 10.39 -25.74
CA ASP A 150 9.60 11.12 -26.55
C ASP A 150 9.94 10.27 -27.80
N PRO A 151 9.73 10.79 -29.02
CA PRO A 151 10.08 10.09 -30.25
C PRO A 151 11.53 9.59 -30.27
N LYS A 152 12.48 10.31 -29.66
CA LYS A 152 13.90 9.96 -29.59
C LYS A 152 14.24 8.83 -28.61
N ALA A 153 13.39 8.62 -27.60
CA ALA A 153 13.59 7.57 -26.58
C ALA A 153 12.67 6.36 -26.77
N LYS A 154 11.73 6.44 -27.71
CA LYS A 154 10.69 5.44 -27.95
C LYS A 154 11.25 4.03 -28.15
N THR A 155 10.62 3.08 -27.48
CA THR A 155 10.81 1.64 -27.68
C THR A 155 9.51 1.03 -28.18
N VAL A 156 9.61 0.22 -29.24
CA VAL A 156 8.47 -0.43 -29.89
C VAL A 156 8.60 -1.94 -29.73
N VAL A 157 7.55 -2.58 -29.24
CA VAL A 157 7.42 -4.05 -29.19
C VAL A 157 6.39 -4.48 -30.21
N LYS A 158 6.80 -5.26 -31.21
CA LYS A 158 5.89 -5.82 -32.20
C LYS A 158 5.02 -6.93 -31.57
N GLY A 159 3.71 -6.75 -31.59
CA GLY A 159 2.74 -7.80 -31.28
C GLY A 159 2.20 -8.48 -32.54
N GLN A 160 1.30 -9.46 -32.35
CA GLN A 160 0.66 -10.19 -33.45
C GLN A 160 -0.36 -9.34 -34.22
N SER A 161 -1.16 -8.53 -33.51
CA SER A 161 -2.19 -7.66 -34.07
C SER A 161 -1.91 -6.16 -33.88
N GLU A 162 -1.21 -5.80 -32.80
CA GLU A 162 -0.93 -4.39 -32.44
C GLU A 162 0.49 -4.21 -31.91
N GLN A 163 1.05 -3.03 -32.15
CA GLN A 163 2.35 -2.63 -31.60
C GLN A 163 2.16 -2.01 -30.22
N ARG A 164 3.06 -2.33 -29.29
CA ARG A 164 3.12 -1.66 -27.98
C ARG A 164 4.24 -0.64 -28.00
N LEU A 165 3.89 0.59 -27.64
CA LEU A 165 4.81 1.71 -27.59
C LEU A 165 5.17 2.00 -26.15
N LEU A 166 6.45 2.17 -25.87
CA LEU A 166 7.00 2.38 -24.54
C LEU A 166 7.89 3.61 -24.59
N CYS A 167 7.86 4.44 -23.56
CA CYS A 167 8.59 5.72 -23.55
C CYS A 167 10.10 5.56 -23.46
N SER A 168 10.61 4.38 -23.11
CA SER A 168 12.04 4.10 -22.99
C SER A 168 12.33 2.60 -22.92
N PRO A 169 13.60 2.19 -23.08
CA PRO A 169 14.04 0.85 -22.72
C PRO A 169 13.75 0.48 -21.27
N HIS A 170 13.72 1.43 -20.32
CA HIS A 170 13.31 1.15 -18.94
C HIS A 170 11.90 0.55 -18.87
N CYS A 171 10.91 1.21 -19.49
CA CYS A 171 9.55 0.68 -19.55
C CYS A 171 9.46 -0.65 -20.29
N TYR A 172 10.37 -0.93 -21.24
CA TYR A 172 10.47 -2.25 -21.86
C TYR A 172 10.89 -3.33 -20.87
N PHE A 173 11.92 -3.13 -20.06
CA PHE A 173 12.34 -4.18 -19.11
C PHE A 173 11.32 -4.42 -17.99
N ILE A 174 10.61 -3.37 -17.55
CA ILE A 174 9.45 -3.53 -16.66
C ILE A 174 8.35 -4.36 -17.35
N PHE A 175 8.03 -4.05 -18.61
CA PHE A 175 7.05 -4.79 -19.40
C PHE A 175 7.48 -6.27 -19.57
N GLN A 176 8.72 -6.52 -19.97
CA GLN A 176 9.29 -7.85 -20.16
C GLN A 176 9.24 -8.68 -18.87
N SER A 177 9.59 -8.09 -17.73
CA SER A 177 9.51 -8.77 -16.42
C SER A 177 8.08 -9.11 -15.97
N SER A 178 7.08 -8.54 -16.65
CA SER A 178 5.66 -8.80 -16.40
C SER A 178 5.07 -9.86 -17.33
N LEU A 179 5.83 -10.37 -18.30
CA LEU A 179 5.42 -11.45 -19.20
C LEU A 179 5.69 -12.80 -18.55
N VAL A 180 4.65 -13.62 -18.39
CA VAL A 180 4.75 -14.95 -17.79
C VAL A 180 5.08 -15.98 -18.86
N GLY A 181 6.09 -16.82 -18.60
CA GLY A 181 6.48 -17.91 -19.50
C GLY A 181 7.10 -17.48 -20.84
N ALA A 182 7.43 -16.19 -21.01
CA ALA A 182 7.99 -15.68 -22.26
C ALA A 182 9.51 -15.95 -22.37
N ASP A 183 9.95 -16.43 -23.54
CA ASP A 183 11.37 -16.59 -23.84
C ASP A 183 12.01 -15.22 -24.11
N ALA A 184 13.07 -14.89 -23.38
CA ALA A 184 13.68 -13.57 -23.45
C ALA A 184 14.28 -13.25 -24.82
N LYS A 185 14.81 -14.23 -25.56
CA LYS A 185 15.39 -14.03 -26.89
C LYS A 185 14.30 -13.82 -27.93
N VAL A 186 13.23 -14.62 -27.85
CA VAL A 186 12.06 -14.47 -28.73
C VAL A 186 11.40 -13.10 -28.52
N GLU A 187 11.28 -12.65 -27.26
CA GLU A 187 10.74 -11.33 -26.98
C GLU A 187 11.66 -10.20 -27.44
N ALA A 188 12.99 -10.33 -27.23
CA ALA A 188 13.95 -9.31 -27.67
C ALA A 188 13.97 -9.13 -29.20
N ALA A 189 13.76 -10.19 -29.97
CA ALA A 189 13.69 -10.13 -31.44
C ALA A 189 12.51 -9.27 -31.95
N LYS A 190 11.50 -9.01 -31.13
CA LYS A 190 10.32 -8.19 -31.46
C LYS A 190 10.53 -6.71 -31.16
N VAL A 191 11.67 -6.32 -30.61
CA VAL A 191 11.90 -4.98 -30.06
C VAL A 191 12.75 -4.14 -30.99
N SER A 192 12.30 -2.91 -31.23
CA SER A 192 13.12 -1.86 -31.81
C SER A 192 13.17 -0.65 -30.89
N VAL A 193 14.33 -0.01 -30.81
CA VAL A 193 14.56 1.25 -30.10
C VAL A 193 14.82 2.37 -31.11
N THR A 194 14.52 3.61 -30.77
CA THR A 194 14.88 4.75 -31.61
C THR A 194 16.37 5.09 -31.48
N ASP A 195 17.07 5.19 -32.61
CA ASP A 195 18.40 5.80 -32.67
C ASP A 195 18.30 7.29 -32.31
N TRP A 196 19.02 7.68 -31.25
CA TRP A 196 18.95 9.02 -30.67
C TRP A 196 19.39 10.12 -31.65
N SER A 197 20.29 9.80 -32.58
CA SER A 197 20.82 10.76 -33.55
C SER A 197 19.88 10.99 -34.73
N SER A 198 19.36 9.92 -35.33
CA SER A 198 18.61 9.96 -36.59
C SER A 198 17.09 9.86 -36.40
N GLY A 199 16.62 9.43 -35.23
CA GLY A 199 15.21 9.15 -34.97
C GLY A 199 14.69 7.87 -35.64
N ARG A 200 15.56 7.09 -36.30
CA ARG A 200 15.17 5.86 -37.01
C ARG A 200 15.12 4.66 -36.06
N PRO A 201 14.25 3.67 -36.32
CA PRO A 201 14.21 2.45 -35.52
C PRO A 201 15.45 1.58 -35.77
N VAL A 202 15.98 0.98 -34.70
CA VAL A 202 17.08 0.02 -34.69
C VAL A 202 16.64 -1.21 -33.91
N ALA A 203 17.02 -2.41 -34.36
CA ALA A 203 16.77 -3.63 -33.58
C ALA A 203 17.46 -3.51 -32.21
N ALA A 204 16.71 -3.76 -31.12
CA ALA A 204 17.23 -3.49 -29.78
C ALA A 204 18.49 -4.31 -29.45
N THR A 205 18.56 -5.55 -29.91
CA THR A 205 19.73 -6.42 -29.74
C THR A 205 20.96 -5.98 -30.53
N ALA A 206 20.80 -5.11 -31.53
CA ALA A 206 21.89 -4.58 -32.36
C ALA A 206 22.30 -3.15 -31.97
N ALA A 207 21.56 -2.49 -31.07
CA ALA A 207 21.84 -1.12 -30.66
C ALA A 207 22.96 -1.05 -29.62
N ILE A 208 23.62 0.11 -29.59
CA ILE A 208 24.57 0.52 -28.55
C ILE A 208 23.87 1.50 -27.63
N TYR A 209 24.03 1.33 -26.33
CA TYR A 209 23.32 2.12 -25.34
C TYR A 209 24.29 2.98 -24.54
N LEU A 210 24.05 4.29 -24.53
CA LEU A 210 24.67 5.16 -23.53
C LEU A 210 23.84 5.08 -22.25
N TYR A 211 24.41 4.43 -21.24
CA TYR A 211 23.83 4.25 -19.92
C TYR A 211 24.45 5.26 -18.95
N GLY A 212 23.72 6.32 -18.65
CA GLY A 212 24.13 7.37 -17.71
C GLY A 212 23.27 7.38 -16.44
N MET A 213 23.41 8.43 -15.64
CA MET A 213 22.58 8.69 -14.46
C MET A 213 22.08 10.14 -14.49
N ASP A 214 20.84 10.37 -14.09
CA ASP A 214 20.33 11.71 -13.82
C ASP A 214 20.85 12.24 -12.47
N ALA A 215 20.54 13.50 -12.14
CA ALA A 215 20.96 14.14 -10.91
C ALA A 215 20.45 13.46 -9.61
N ARG A 216 19.45 12.57 -9.72
CA ARG A 216 18.90 11.80 -8.61
C ARG A 216 19.51 10.39 -8.53
N GLY A 217 20.47 10.07 -9.40
CA GLY A 217 21.05 8.74 -9.52
C GLY A 217 20.18 7.76 -10.31
N ARG A 218 19.09 8.24 -10.95
CA ARG A 218 18.22 7.38 -11.75
C ARG A 218 18.89 7.10 -13.08
N PRO A 219 18.95 5.83 -13.52
CA PRO A 219 19.48 5.48 -14.83
C PRO A 219 18.84 6.28 -15.98
N THR A 220 19.67 6.65 -16.96
CA THR A 220 19.25 7.22 -18.23
C THR A 220 19.77 6.37 -19.37
N ILE A 221 18.96 6.20 -20.42
CA ILE A 221 19.31 5.36 -21.57
C ILE A 221 19.07 6.14 -22.86
N ARG A 222 20.10 6.22 -23.69
CA ARG A 222 19.99 6.63 -25.10
C ARG A 222 20.50 5.50 -25.99
N SER A 223 19.82 5.26 -27.10
CA SER A 223 20.13 4.14 -27.99
C SER A 223 20.75 4.66 -29.30
N TYR A 224 21.70 3.93 -29.85
CA TYR A 224 22.45 4.30 -31.05
C TYR A 224 22.59 3.12 -32.00
N ALA A 225 22.42 3.38 -33.30
CA ALA A 225 22.73 2.44 -34.37
C ALA A 225 24.25 2.33 -34.62
N ASP A 226 24.98 3.43 -34.39
CA ASP A 226 26.38 3.58 -34.74
C ASP A 226 27.24 3.85 -33.50
N GLN A 227 28.38 3.15 -33.39
CA GLN A 227 29.29 3.27 -32.25
C GLN A 227 29.95 4.64 -32.19
N SER A 228 30.25 5.25 -33.34
CA SER A 228 30.89 6.57 -33.38
C SER A 228 29.94 7.66 -32.91
N ALA A 229 28.65 7.57 -33.25
CA ALA A 229 27.60 8.44 -32.74
C ALA A 229 27.43 8.30 -31.23
N ALA A 230 27.40 7.07 -30.72
CA ALA A 230 27.32 6.80 -29.28
C ALA A 230 28.53 7.38 -28.52
N ALA A 231 29.74 7.21 -29.06
CA ALA A 231 30.97 7.75 -28.46
C ALA A 231 31.01 9.29 -28.46
N ARG A 232 30.50 9.94 -29.51
CA ARG A 232 30.36 11.40 -29.54
C ARG A 232 29.41 11.91 -28.46
N ASP A 233 28.26 11.25 -28.25
CA ASP A 233 27.36 11.63 -27.17
C ASP A 233 27.97 11.34 -25.79
N GLN A 234 28.66 10.22 -25.61
CA GLN A 234 29.37 9.89 -24.37
C GLN A 234 30.40 10.97 -23.98
N ALA A 235 31.09 11.55 -24.96
CA ALA A 235 32.04 12.64 -24.71
C ALA A 235 31.37 13.91 -24.14
N ALA A 236 30.09 14.13 -24.46
CA ALA A 236 29.30 15.26 -23.97
C ALA A 236 28.43 14.93 -22.74
N SER A 237 28.11 13.65 -22.55
CA SER A 237 27.16 13.14 -21.56
C SER A 237 27.80 11.99 -20.75
N PRO A 238 28.09 12.17 -19.46
CA PRO A 238 28.67 11.10 -18.63
C PRO A 238 27.85 9.82 -18.63
N GLY A 239 28.50 8.69 -18.89
CA GLY A 239 27.86 7.38 -18.92
C GLY A 239 28.77 6.30 -19.51
N ALA A 240 28.28 5.07 -19.48
CA ALA A 240 28.95 3.90 -20.06
C ALA A 240 28.25 3.46 -21.33
N LEU A 241 29.01 3.18 -22.39
CA LEU A 241 28.49 2.48 -23.56
C LEU A 241 28.35 1.00 -23.24
N VAL A 242 27.15 0.46 -23.41
CA VAL A 242 26.82 -0.93 -23.12
C VAL A 242 26.04 -1.56 -24.28
N ASN A 243 26.13 -2.88 -24.40
CA ASN A 243 25.32 -3.65 -25.34
C ASN A 243 23.98 -4.08 -24.68
N TRP A 244 23.13 -4.73 -25.47
CA TRP A 244 21.81 -5.21 -25.02
C TRP A 244 21.85 -6.09 -23.79
N GLU A 245 22.75 -7.08 -23.71
CA GLU A 245 22.77 -8.02 -22.58
C GLU A 245 23.22 -7.35 -21.28
N VAL A 246 24.22 -6.45 -21.37
CA VAL A 246 24.65 -5.65 -20.21
C VAL A 246 23.53 -4.70 -19.77
N LEU A 247 22.85 -4.05 -20.72
CA LEU A 247 21.70 -3.20 -20.40
C LEU A 247 20.61 -4.01 -19.70
N ARG A 248 20.20 -5.14 -20.29
CA ARG A 248 19.18 -6.04 -19.74
C ARG A 248 19.53 -6.51 -18.33
N ALA A 249 20.78 -6.90 -18.09
CA ALA A 249 21.24 -7.32 -16.76
C ALA A 249 21.10 -6.19 -15.73
N LYS A 250 21.46 -4.96 -16.09
CA LYS A 250 21.29 -3.77 -15.22
C LYS A 250 19.82 -3.49 -14.91
N GLU A 251 18.99 -3.49 -15.96
CA GLU A 251 17.58 -3.12 -15.88
C GLU A 251 16.71 -4.16 -15.16
N LEU A 252 17.16 -5.41 -15.10
CA LEU A 252 16.50 -6.51 -14.40
C LEU A 252 17.15 -6.85 -13.05
N ALA A 253 18.17 -6.10 -12.63
CA ALA A 253 18.97 -6.42 -11.44
C ALA A 253 18.14 -6.39 -10.14
N THR A 254 17.16 -5.49 -10.06
CA THR A 254 16.32 -5.33 -8.87
C THR A 254 14.87 -5.67 -9.19
N ARG A 255 14.23 -6.41 -8.28
CA ARG A 255 12.84 -6.84 -8.42
C ARG A 255 11.99 -6.43 -7.22
N CYS A 256 10.72 -6.21 -7.50
CA CYS A 256 9.73 -5.98 -6.47
C CYS A 256 9.57 -7.24 -5.60
N GLY A 257 9.69 -7.09 -4.28
CA GLY A 257 9.52 -8.16 -3.30
C GLY A 257 8.09 -8.71 -3.19
N PHE A 258 7.13 -8.14 -3.93
CA PHE A 258 5.75 -8.63 -3.99
C PHE A 258 5.37 -9.27 -5.33
N CYS A 259 5.63 -8.60 -6.46
CA CYS A 259 5.17 -9.04 -7.78
C CYS A 259 6.29 -9.49 -8.75
N ASP A 260 7.54 -9.48 -8.28
CA ASP A 260 8.76 -9.83 -9.04
C ASP A 260 9.04 -8.98 -10.29
N ARG A 261 8.25 -7.93 -10.53
CA ARG A 261 8.47 -6.97 -11.61
C ARG A 261 9.79 -6.23 -11.37
N ALA A 262 10.52 -5.97 -12.45
CA ALA A 262 11.71 -5.12 -12.42
C ALA A 262 11.38 -3.74 -11.84
N VAL A 263 12.28 -3.22 -11.01
CA VAL A 263 12.08 -1.94 -10.32
C VAL A 263 13.40 -1.21 -10.18
N TYR A 264 13.33 0.12 -10.24
CA TYR A 264 14.45 1.02 -9.97
C TYR A 264 14.33 1.49 -8.53
N PRO A 265 15.32 1.23 -7.65
CA PRO A 265 15.28 1.65 -6.26
C PRO A 265 14.92 3.13 -6.06
N GLU A 266 15.32 4.00 -7.00
CA GLU A 266 15.11 5.44 -6.97
C GLU A 266 13.63 5.83 -7.11
N ASP A 267 12.86 5.02 -7.86
CA ASP A 267 11.43 5.20 -8.09
C ASP A 267 10.56 4.31 -7.17
N ALA A 268 11.19 3.33 -6.50
CA ALA A 268 10.51 2.32 -5.72
C ALA A 268 10.06 2.83 -4.34
N CYS A 269 9.13 2.09 -3.74
CA CYS A 269 8.92 2.15 -2.30
C CYS A 269 9.94 1.24 -1.62
N GLY A 270 10.72 1.77 -0.68
CA GLY A 270 11.61 0.96 0.15
C GLY A 270 10.79 0.13 1.13
N VAL A 271 11.16 -1.13 1.33
CA VAL A 271 10.49 -2.04 2.26
C VAL A 271 11.54 -2.74 3.11
N LYS A 272 11.40 -2.67 4.44
CA LYS A 272 12.21 -3.43 5.39
C LYS A 272 11.39 -4.56 6.01
N VAL A 273 12.00 -5.72 6.18
CA VAL A 273 11.39 -6.91 6.78
C VAL A 273 12.40 -7.53 7.75
N GLY A 274 12.40 -7.06 9.00
CA GLY A 274 13.55 -7.27 9.88
C GLY A 274 14.82 -6.69 9.26
N ASP A 275 15.86 -7.50 9.12
CA ASP A 275 17.14 -7.09 8.50
C ASP A 275 17.13 -7.12 6.96
N LEU A 276 16.09 -7.68 6.35
CA LEU A 276 15.96 -7.73 4.89
C LEU A 276 15.49 -6.38 4.35
N HIS A 277 16.20 -5.85 3.36
CA HIS A 277 15.74 -4.73 2.54
C HIS A 277 15.25 -5.22 1.18
N THR A 278 14.06 -4.79 0.77
CA THR A 278 13.45 -5.06 -0.53
C THR A 278 12.62 -3.86 -1.00
N TYR A 279 11.88 -4.03 -2.09
CA TYR A 279 11.19 -2.94 -2.76
C TYR A 279 9.76 -3.28 -3.17
N GLY A 280 8.88 -2.29 -3.12
CA GLY A 280 7.61 -2.27 -3.81
C GLY A 280 7.71 -1.45 -5.09
N CYS A 281 7.38 -2.01 -6.26
CA CYS A 281 7.34 -1.23 -7.51
C CYS A 281 6.22 -0.17 -7.55
N CYS A 282 5.32 -0.21 -6.57
CA CYS A 282 4.36 0.84 -6.25
C CYS A 282 3.98 0.71 -4.77
N THR A 283 3.22 1.67 -4.26
CA THR A 283 2.84 1.72 -2.84
C THR A 283 2.03 0.52 -2.38
N HIS A 284 1.13 -0.02 -3.22
CA HIS A 284 0.34 -1.18 -2.85
C HIS A 284 1.14 -2.49 -2.95
N CYS A 285 2.11 -2.58 -3.86
CA CYS A 285 3.03 -3.72 -3.89
C CYS A 285 3.98 -3.69 -2.69
N ALA A 286 4.35 -2.50 -2.20
CA ALA A 286 5.14 -2.36 -0.98
C ALA A 286 4.41 -2.98 0.22
N LEU A 287 3.13 -2.65 0.40
CA LEU A 287 2.28 -3.31 1.41
C LEU A 287 2.11 -4.81 1.13
N GLY A 288 2.02 -5.20 -0.14
CA GLY A 288 1.90 -6.60 -0.54
C GLY A 288 3.08 -7.47 -0.10
N VAL A 289 4.26 -6.90 0.16
CA VAL A 289 5.40 -7.65 0.70
C VAL A 289 5.04 -8.32 2.03
N ALA A 290 4.27 -7.65 2.90
CA ALA A 290 3.78 -8.25 4.14
C ALA A 290 2.93 -9.49 3.88
N ALA A 291 2.02 -9.42 2.90
CA ALA A 291 1.18 -10.56 2.52
C ALA A 291 1.98 -11.70 1.89
N ARG A 292 3.01 -11.39 1.08
CA ARG A 292 3.82 -12.43 0.45
C ARG A 292 4.74 -13.14 1.44
N LEU A 293 5.31 -12.41 2.39
CA LEU A 293 6.27 -12.95 3.35
C LEU A 293 5.63 -13.39 4.67
N GLN A 294 4.36 -13.03 4.90
CA GLN A 294 3.66 -13.24 6.18
C GLN A 294 4.45 -12.69 7.36
N LYS A 295 5.01 -11.49 7.18
CA LYS A 295 5.86 -10.79 8.14
C LYS A 295 5.50 -9.33 8.21
N ASP A 296 5.82 -8.72 9.34
CA ASP A 296 5.72 -7.28 9.50
C ASP A 296 6.78 -6.54 8.70
N ILE A 297 6.39 -5.37 8.21
CA ILE A 297 7.18 -4.55 7.32
C ILE A 297 7.23 -3.09 7.77
N GLU A 298 8.30 -2.41 7.39
CA GLU A 298 8.34 -0.95 7.35
C GLU A 298 8.43 -0.50 5.88
N VAL A 299 7.49 0.33 5.44
CA VAL A 299 7.47 0.92 4.09
C VAL A 299 7.90 2.38 4.18
N GLU A 300 8.86 2.78 3.35
CA GLU A 300 9.11 4.19 3.03
C GLU A 300 8.68 4.45 1.58
N ALA A 301 7.64 5.26 1.42
CA ALA A 301 7.10 5.70 0.15
C ALA A 301 7.21 7.22 0.01
N ARG A 302 6.96 7.72 -1.20
CA ARG A 302 6.88 9.16 -1.48
C ARG A 302 5.45 9.51 -1.88
N ASP A 303 4.98 10.66 -1.41
CA ASP A 303 3.74 11.28 -1.87
C ASP A 303 3.81 11.51 -3.37
N GLY A 304 2.77 11.06 -4.09
CA GLY A 304 2.75 11.06 -5.55
C GLY A 304 2.77 12.46 -6.20
N PHE A 305 2.52 13.52 -5.44
CA PHE A 305 2.51 14.90 -5.90
C PHE A 305 3.73 15.69 -5.42
N THR A 306 3.99 15.68 -4.12
CA THR A 306 5.00 16.51 -3.44
C THR A 306 6.34 15.79 -3.27
N GLY A 307 6.38 14.47 -3.38
CA GLY A 307 7.57 13.67 -3.10
C GLY A 307 7.93 13.56 -1.61
N GLN A 308 7.12 14.14 -0.70
CA GLN A 308 7.31 14.03 0.74
C GLN A 308 7.25 12.58 1.20
N ARG A 309 8.00 12.25 2.25
CA ARG A 309 8.07 10.88 2.77
C ARG A 309 6.76 10.48 3.46
N ILE A 310 6.36 9.23 3.22
CA ILE A 310 5.27 8.55 3.91
C ILE A 310 5.85 7.25 4.46
N ARG A 311 5.65 6.99 5.76
CA ARG A 311 6.10 5.77 6.43
C ARG A 311 4.93 4.97 6.96
N VAL A 312 4.97 3.67 6.72
CA VAL A 312 3.98 2.72 7.22
C VAL A 312 4.73 1.63 7.97
N LYS A 313 4.34 1.36 9.22
CA LYS A 313 4.81 0.19 9.97
C LYS A 313 3.64 -0.75 10.20
N THR A 314 3.84 -2.04 9.98
CA THR A 314 2.82 -3.04 10.27
C THR A 314 3.14 -3.80 11.55
N LEU A 315 2.10 -4.30 12.21
CA LEU A 315 2.20 -5.27 13.28
C LEU A 315 1.06 -6.28 13.12
N ASN A 316 1.38 -7.56 13.11
CA ASN A 316 0.41 -8.66 13.01
C ASN A 316 -0.57 -8.51 11.84
N GLY A 317 -0.10 -8.03 10.69
CA GLY A 317 -0.93 -7.87 9.48
C GLY A 317 -1.81 -6.62 9.46
N SER A 318 -1.71 -5.75 10.47
CA SER A 318 -2.41 -4.47 10.55
C SER A 318 -1.41 -3.30 10.51
N VAL A 319 -1.88 -2.09 10.18
CA VAL A 319 -1.04 -0.88 10.27
C VAL A 319 -0.92 -0.49 11.75
N ALA A 320 0.32 -0.41 12.23
CA ALA A 320 0.65 -0.03 13.61
C ALA A 320 1.06 1.44 13.74
N ALA A 321 1.69 1.99 12.70
CA ALA A 321 2.04 3.41 12.65
C ALA A 321 1.97 3.92 11.21
N LEU A 322 1.49 5.16 11.05
CA LEU A 322 1.40 5.85 9.78
C LEU A 322 1.88 7.29 9.93
N GLU A 323 2.88 7.68 9.14
CA GLU A 323 3.46 9.01 9.17
C GLU A 323 3.47 9.64 7.77
N PRO A 324 2.83 10.81 7.56
CA PRO A 324 1.93 11.47 8.50
C PRO A 324 0.62 10.69 8.67
N ALA A 325 -0.03 10.81 9.82
CA ALA A 325 -1.30 10.12 10.12
C ALA A 325 -2.45 10.50 9.14
N SER A 326 -2.33 11.66 8.47
CA SER A 326 -3.27 12.11 7.44
C SER A 326 -3.11 11.40 6.09
N ALA A 327 -2.10 10.54 5.94
CA ALA A 327 -1.80 9.92 4.66
C ALA A 327 -2.92 9.00 4.17
N VAL A 328 -3.16 9.04 2.86
CA VAL A 328 -4.18 8.28 2.16
C VAL A 328 -3.58 7.52 0.98
N ALA A 329 -4.30 6.51 0.49
CA ALA A 329 -3.94 5.79 -0.72
C ALA A 329 -4.96 6.04 -1.83
N TRP A 330 -4.47 6.25 -3.04
CA TRP A 330 -5.27 6.19 -4.26
C TRP A 330 -5.18 4.80 -4.86
N PHE A 331 -6.32 4.13 -4.99
CA PHE A 331 -6.43 2.88 -5.71
C PHE A 331 -7.01 3.14 -7.10
N GLY A 332 -6.13 3.15 -8.11
CA GLY A 332 -6.54 3.29 -9.49
C GLY A 332 -7.35 2.09 -9.94
N GLN A 333 -8.55 2.33 -10.48
CA GLN A 333 -9.46 1.28 -10.92
C GLN A 333 -10.08 1.60 -12.26
N LYS A 334 -10.41 0.56 -13.01
CA LYS A 334 -11.15 0.64 -14.27
C LYS A 334 -12.17 -0.49 -14.36
N LYS A 335 -13.14 -0.35 -15.25
CA LYS A 335 -14.06 -1.44 -15.59
C LYS A 335 -13.36 -2.48 -16.46
N GLY A 336 -13.41 -3.74 -16.06
CA GLY A 336 -13.03 -4.88 -16.87
C GLY A 336 -14.05 -5.17 -17.98
N PRO A 337 -13.77 -6.13 -18.87
CA PRO A 337 -14.69 -6.52 -19.95
C PRO A 337 -16.07 -6.99 -19.46
N ASP A 338 -16.12 -7.54 -18.25
CA ASP A 338 -17.33 -8.02 -17.56
C ASP A 338 -18.04 -6.93 -16.73
N GLY A 339 -17.55 -5.69 -16.76
CA GLY A 339 -18.07 -4.59 -15.96
C GLY A 339 -17.67 -4.64 -14.47
N ALA A 340 -16.82 -5.57 -14.05
CA ALA A 340 -16.25 -5.58 -12.71
C ALA A 340 -15.19 -4.48 -12.54
N TRP A 341 -15.02 -3.97 -11.32
CA TRP A 341 -13.94 -3.04 -11.03
C TRP A 341 -12.63 -3.79 -10.80
N VAL A 342 -11.65 -3.54 -11.65
CA VAL A 342 -10.30 -4.12 -11.55
C VAL A 342 -9.26 -3.03 -11.34
N SER A 343 -8.07 -3.40 -10.88
CA SER A 343 -6.95 -2.44 -10.75
C SER A 343 -6.59 -1.85 -12.13
N ALA A 344 -6.37 -0.54 -12.18
CA ALA A 344 -5.83 0.15 -13.35
C ALA A 344 -4.30 -0.02 -13.49
N GLY A 345 -3.65 -0.72 -12.55
CA GLY A 345 -2.23 -1.05 -12.59
C GLY A 345 -1.36 -0.20 -11.66
N CYS A 346 -0.12 -0.64 -11.47
CA CYS A 346 0.84 -0.05 -10.52
C CYS A 346 1.11 1.44 -10.73
N PHE A 347 1.06 1.92 -11.98
CA PHE A 347 1.33 3.33 -12.33
C PHE A 347 0.12 4.24 -12.09
N LYS A 348 -1.03 3.68 -11.70
CA LYS A 348 -2.31 4.38 -11.51
C LYS A 348 -2.73 4.47 -10.05
N GLN A 349 -1.82 4.13 -9.14
CA GLN A 349 -2.05 4.08 -7.70
C GLN A 349 -0.86 4.70 -6.97
N GLY A 350 -1.11 5.25 -5.79
CA GLY A 350 -0.08 6.00 -5.05
C GLY A 350 -0.50 6.28 -3.63
N PHE A 351 0.45 6.73 -2.81
CA PHE A 351 0.19 7.29 -1.49
C PHE A 351 0.32 8.80 -1.54
N PHE A 352 -0.38 9.45 -0.64
CA PHE A 352 -0.44 10.90 -0.53
C PHE A 352 -0.44 11.26 0.95
N THR A 353 0.28 12.30 1.36
CA THR A 353 0.35 12.78 2.75
C THR A 353 -1.01 13.27 3.24
N SER A 354 -1.93 13.61 2.34
CA SER A 354 -3.30 14.02 2.66
C SER A 354 -4.23 13.85 1.47
N GLU A 355 -5.54 13.89 1.72
CA GLU A 355 -6.55 14.03 0.66
C GLU A 355 -6.32 15.27 -0.21
N GLY A 356 -5.83 16.38 0.38
CA GLY A 356 -5.52 17.60 -0.36
C GLY A 356 -4.38 17.46 -1.37
N THR A 357 -3.33 16.69 -1.05
CA THR A 357 -2.25 16.41 -2.02
C THR A 357 -2.69 15.39 -3.07
N LEU A 358 -3.55 14.44 -2.71
CA LEU A 358 -4.22 13.56 -3.67
C LEU A 358 -5.07 14.36 -4.67
N GLN A 359 -5.90 15.31 -4.20
CA GLN A 359 -6.73 16.13 -5.09
C GLN A 359 -5.88 16.86 -6.13
N LYS A 360 -4.81 17.55 -5.70
CA LYS A 360 -3.89 18.25 -6.62
C LYS A 360 -3.24 17.30 -7.63
N TRP A 361 -2.90 16.08 -7.20
CA TRP A 361 -2.35 15.06 -8.09
C TRP A 361 -3.34 14.62 -9.18
N LEU A 362 -4.62 14.46 -8.79
CA LEU A 362 -5.72 14.07 -9.67
C LEU A 362 -6.14 15.20 -10.61
N ASP A 363 -6.05 16.46 -10.17
CA ASP A 363 -6.31 17.64 -11.01
C ASP A 363 -5.28 17.72 -12.15
N ALA A 364 -4.02 17.40 -11.87
CA ALA A 364 -2.97 17.29 -12.88
C ALA A 364 -3.09 16.03 -13.76
N ARG A 365 -4.03 15.12 -13.49
CA ARG A 365 -4.21 13.83 -14.19
C ARG A 365 -5.69 13.58 -14.47
N PRO A 366 -6.30 14.35 -15.39
CA PRO A 366 -7.74 14.28 -15.63
C PRO A 366 -8.19 12.92 -16.19
N THR A 367 -7.28 12.14 -16.80
CA THR A 367 -7.57 10.81 -17.34
C THR A 367 -7.61 9.69 -16.29
N MET A 368 -7.21 9.99 -15.04
CA MET A 368 -7.13 8.99 -13.97
C MET A 368 -8.53 8.58 -13.49
N THR A 369 -8.72 7.31 -13.15
CA THR A 369 -9.93 6.78 -12.49
C THR A 369 -9.55 5.92 -11.30
N GLY A 370 -10.43 5.83 -10.32
CA GLY A 370 -10.18 5.11 -9.07
C GLY A 370 -10.88 5.71 -7.87
N ARG A 371 -10.36 5.37 -6.69
CA ARG A 371 -10.90 5.84 -5.42
C ARG A 371 -9.84 6.00 -4.36
N GLN A 372 -10.07 6.94 -3.47
CA GLN A 372 -9.34 7.06 -2.23
C GLN A 372 -9.73 5.92 -1.28
N ILE A 373 -8.74 5.31 -0.66
CA ILE A 373 -8.86 4.35 0.43
C ILE A 373 -7.87 4.70 1.54
N SER A 374 -8.08 4.17 2.75
CA SER A 374 -7.04 4.23 3.78
C SER A 374 -5.89 3.29 3.46
N ILE A 375 -4.71 3.59 3.99
CA ILE A 375 -3.54 2.70 3.87
C ILE A 375 -3.79 1.37 4.61
N ASP A 376 -4.54 1.39 5.72
CA ASP A 376 -5.04 0.18 6.38
C ASP A 376 -5.87 -0.70 5.44
N GLN A 377 -6.82 -0.10 4.72
CA GLN A 377 -7.66 -0.82 3.78
C GLN A 377 -6.81 -1.41 2.65
N ALA A 378 -5.85 -0.64 2.13
CA ALA A 378 -4.92 -1.11 1.11
C ALA A 378 -4.09 -2.32 1.61
N LEU A 379 -3.62 -2.30 2.85
CA LEU A 379 -2.90 -3.43 3.47
C LEU A 379 -3.84 -4.63 3.64
N ALA A 380 -5.01 -4.42 4.25
CA ALA A 380 -5.98 -5.48 4.50
C ALA A 380 -6.38 -6.19 3.20
N ASP A 381 -6.55 -5.45 2.10
CA ASP A 381 -6.86 -6.05 0.80
C ASP A 381 -5.70 -6.86 0.22
N LYS A 382 -4.44 -6.51 0.54
CA LYS A 382 -3.30 -7.36 0.21
C LYS A 382 -3.23 -8.61 1.07
N MET A 383 -3.49 -8.49 2.37
CA MET A 383 -3.45 -9.62 3.31
C MET A 383 -4.50 -10.70 3.00
N LYS A 384 -5.57 -10.36 2.27
CA LYS A 384 -6.59 -11.32 1.80
C LYS A 384 -6.16 -12.16 0.59
N LEU A 385 -5.05 -11.82 -0.08
CA LEU A 385 -4.64 -12.51 -1.30
C LEU A 385 -4.07 -13.90 -0.99
N SER A 386 -4.55 -14.91 -1.71
CA SER A 386 -3.94 -16.25 -1.67
C SER A 386 -2.56 -16.27 -2.35
N PRO A 387 -1.69 -17.25 -2.04
CA PRO A 387 -0.40 -17.41 -2.73
C PRO A 387 -0.53 -17.47 -4.26
N ALA A 388 -1.59 -18.10 -4.77
CA ALA A 388 -1.87 -18.18 -6.21
C ALA A 388 -2.23 -16.81 -6.82
N GLN A 389 -2.98 -15.98 -6.11
CA GLN A 389 -3.26 -14.60 -6.54
C GLN A 389 -2.00 -13.72 -6.49
N ILE A 390 -1.16 -13.91 -5.47
CA ILE A 390 0.11 -13.19 -5.34
C ILE A 390 1.06 -13.53 -6.49
N ALA A 391 1.18 -14.81 -6.85
CA ALA A 391 2.04 -15.25 -7.96
C ALA A 391 1.66 -14.60 -9.31
N LYS A 392 0.37 -14.31 -9.50
CA LYS A 392 -0.19 -13.66 -10.70
C LYS A 392 -0.21 -12.13 -10.60
N ALA A 393 0.21 -11.57 -9.47
CA ALA A 393 0.12 -10.13 -9.26
C ALA A 393 0.97 -9.38 -10.28
N CYS A 394 0.36 -8.37 -10.92
CA CYS A 394 1.02 -7.48 -11.88
C CYS A 394 1.60 -8.19 -13.12
N LYS A 395 1.16 -9.43 -13.39
CA LYS A 395 1.51 -10.19 -14.58
C LYS A 395 0.53 -9.87 -15.72
N LEU A 396 1.08 -9.54 -16.88
CA LEU A 396 0.28 -9.18 -18.05
C LEU A 396 -0.44 -10.43 -18.58
N GLY A 397 -1.74 -10.30 -18.80
CA GLY A 397 -2.60 -11.42 -19.24
C GLY A 397 -3.16 -12.29 -18.12
N GLU A 398 -2.73 -12.08 -16.86
CA GLU A 398 -3.18 -12.88 -15.71
C GLU A 398 -3.97 -12.10 -14.66
N CYS A 399 -3.95 -10.77 -14.69
CA CYS A 399 -4.91 -9.94 -13.96
C CYS A 399 -6.29 -10.07 -14.63
N LYS A 400 -7.08 -11.07 -14.21
CA LYS A 400 -8.52 -11.14 -14.43
C LYS A 400 -9.24 -10.41 -13.31
#